data_AF-A0A914ICJ8-F1
#
_entry.id   AF-A0A914ICJ8-F1
#
_cell.length_a   1.000
_cell.length_b   1.000
_cell.length_c   1.000
_cell.angle_alpha   90.00
_cell.angle_beta   90.00
_cell.angle_gamma   90.00
#
_symmetry.space_group_name_H-M   'P 1'
#
loop_
_entity.id
_entity.type
_entity.pdbx_description
1 polymer ?
#
loop_
_entity_poly.entity_id
_entity_poly.type
_entity_poly.pdbx_seq_one_letter_code
_entity_poly.pdbx_strand_id
1 'polypeptide(L)'
;MAGLLLQARFFVRTYVSTSLHRSTWRSKNYLQSAKKIADELRDQFEKLPDDQKKALSDKHVEERKKFLKLRKKIELRKFRPETNRPKQPMSSYKLFINQNLEKQSESYKTEDEQKKFFDELVQQWRQMTDAEKKPYVDQALDNTVAYYIKVMEWEQKYANEIPAWKVENREKIKAMLKARKPYVWGAVD
;
A
#
# COMPACT_ATOMS: atom_id res chain seq x y z
N MET A 1 -57.58 -5.66 -27.76
CA MET A 1 -56.40 -5.26 -26.96
C MET A 1 -55.85 -6.46 -26.16
N ALA A 2 -55.35 -7.50 -26.83
CA ALA A 2 -54.70 -8.64 -26.15
C ALA A 2 -53.64 -9.38 -27.01
N GLY A 3 -53.39 -8.94 -28.26
CA GLY A 3 -52.50 -9.65 -29.20
C GLY A 3 -51.06 -9.13 -29.28
N LEU A 4 -50.75 -7.94 -28.75
CA LEU A 4 -49.44 -7.29 -28.93
C LEU A 4 -48.50 -7.38 -27.72
N LEU A 5 -48.97 -7.86 -26.57
CA LEU A 5 -48.15 -7.97 -25.35
C LEU A 5 -47.49 -9.35 -25.15
N LEU A 6 -47.80 -10.35 -25.98
CA LEU A 6 -47.13 -11.66 -25.91
C LEU A 6 -45.91 -11.82 -26.84
N GLN A 7 -45.77 -11.03 -27.91
CA GLN A 7 -44.58 -11.09 -28.78
C GLN A 7 -43.36 -10.35 -28.20
N ALA A 8 -43.56 -9.33 -27.35
CA ALA A 8 -42.45 -8.60 -26.73
C ALA A 8 -41.77 -9.37 -25.57
N ARG A 9 -42.42 -10.41 -25.01
CA ARG A 9 -41.83 -11.25 -23.94
C ARG A 9 -40.97 -12.41 -24.46
N PHE A 10 -41.06 -12.76 -25.75
CA PHE A 10 -40.21 -13.78 -26.34
C PHE A 10 -38.88 -13.25 -26.88
N PHE A 11 -38.79 -11.98 -27.26
CA PHE A 11 -37.58 -11.43 -27.87
C PHE A 11 -36.51 -10.98 -26.85
N VAL A 12 -36.89 -10.60 -25.63
CA VAL A 12 -35.91 -10.23 -24.58
C VAL A 12 -35.36 -11.46 -23.84
N ARG A 13 -36.08 -12.60 -23.85
CA ARG A 13 -35.63 -13.82 -23.14
C ARG A 13 -34.62 -14.66 -23.93
N THR A 14 -34.51 -14.49 -25.25
CA THR A 14 -33.50 -15.18 -26.06
C THR A 14 -32.20 -14.39 -26.24
N TYR A 15 -32.22 -13.06 -26.06
CA TYR A 15 -31.00 -12.24 -26.20
C TYR A 15 -30.13 -12.17 -24.93
N VAL A 16 -30.71 -12.33 -23.74
CA VAL A 16 -29.92 -12.41 -22.48
C VAL A 16 -29.32 -13.81 -22.27
N SER A 17 -29.90 -14.86 -22.85
CA SER A 17 -29.40 -16.24 -22.70
C SER A 17 -28.19 -16.57 -23.60
N THR A 18 -27.97 -15.83 -24.69
CA THR A 18 -26.81 -16.05 -25.59
C THR A 18 -25.57 -15.24 -25.19
N SER A 19 -25.74 -14.16 -24.40
CA SER A 19 -24.64 -13.38 -23.84
C SER A 19 -23.93 -14.12 -22.69
N LEU A 20 -24.68 -14.77 -21.80
CA LEU A 20 -24.11 -15.57 -20.71
C LEU A 20 -23.48 -16.89 -21.18
N HIS A 21 -23.98 -17.51 -22.26
CA HIS A 21 -23.44 -18.78 -22.78
C HIS A 21 -22.09 -18.61 -23.52
N ARG A 22 -21.89 -17.49 -24.24
CA ARG A 22 -20.58 -17.16 -24.87
C ARG A 22 -19.47 -16.86 -23.87
N SER A 23 -19.80 -16.53 -22.61
CA SER A 23 -18.82 -16.35 -21.53
C SER A 23 -18.20 -17.68 -21.08
N THR A 24 -18.96 -18.77 -21.10
CA THR A 24 -18.49 -20.09 -20.62
C THR A 24 -17.54 -20.78 -21.60
N TRP A 25 -17.70 -20.59 -22.93
CA TRP A 25 -16.79 -21.14 -23.94
C TRP A 25 -15.44 -20.41 -23.95
N ARG A 26 -15.44 -19.07 -23.94
CA ARG A 26 -14.21 -18.26 -23.82
C ARG A 26 -13.49 -18.55 -22.50
N SER A 27 -14.25 -18.74 -21.41
CA SER A 27 -13.70 -19.16 -20.12
C SER A 27 -13.11 -20.57 -20.15
N LYS A 28 -13.77 -21.55 -20.81
CA LYS A 28 -13.23 -22.92 -20.95
C LYS A 28 -11.96 -22.95 -21.79
N ASN A 29 -11.91 -22.20 -22.89
CA ASN A 29 -10.70 -22.07 -23.72
C ASN A 29 -9.57 -21.41 -22.95
N TYR A 30 -9.85 -20.36 -22.18
CA TYR A 30 -8.86 -19.72 -21.32
C TYR A 30 -8.31 -20.70 -20.27
N LEU A 31 -9.18 -21.49 -19.63
CA LEU A 31 -8.76 -22.50 -18.66
C LEU A 31 -7.90 -23.60 -19.30
N GLN A 32 -8.25 -24.06 -20.50
CA GLN A 32 -7.46 -25.03 -21.25
C GLN A 32 -6.09 -24.48 -21.64
N SER A 33 -6.02 -23.25 -22.16
CA SER A 33 -4.75 -22.59 -22.47
C SER A 33 -3.91 -22.35 -21.21
N ALA A 34 -4.53 -21.94 -20.11
CA ALA A 34 -3.84 -21.74 -18.83
C ALA A 34 -3.27 -23.05 -18.27
N LYS A 35 -4.01 -24.17 -18.39
CA LYS A 35 -3.53 -25.51 -18.05
C LYS A 35 -2.31 -25.89 -18.90
N LYS A 36 -2.40 -25.72 -20.22
CA LYS A 36 -1.30 -26.00 -21.14
C LYS A 36 -0.04 -25.20 -20.78
N ILE A 37 -0.18 -23.89 -20.57
CA ILE A 37 0.92 -23.01 -20.16
C ILE A 37 1.49 -23.46 -18.80
N ALA A 38 0.63 -23.84 -17.86
CA ALA A 38 1.08 -24.34 -16.56
C ALA A 38 1.91 -25.62 -16.72
N ASP A 39 1.44 -26.59 -17.50
CA ASP A 39 2.14 -27.86 -17.75
C ASP A 39 3.49 -27.62 -18.46
N GLU A 40 3.52 -26.75 -19.48
CA GLU A 40 4.76 -26.33 -20.15
C GLU A 40 5.77 -25.71 -19.15
N LEU A 41 5.30 -24.87 -18.21
CA LEU A 41 6.15 -24.28 -17.16
C LEU A 41 6.63 -25.32 -16.13
N ARG A 42 5.85 -26.37 -15.83
CA ARG A 42 6.29 -27.51 -14.98
C ARG A 42 7.41 -28.25 -15.65
N ASP A 43 7.23 -28.63 -16.91
CA ASP A 43 8.24 -29.38 -17.65
C ASP A 43 9.54 -28.58 -17.79
N GLN A 44 9.43 -27.26 -18.00
CA GLN A 44 10.58 -26.36 -17.99
C GLN A 44 11.25 -26.32 -16.61
N PHE A 45 10.49 -26.22 -15.53
CA PHE A 45 11.01 -26.19 -14.16
C PHE A 45 11.68 -27.50 -13.78
N GLU A 46 11.12 -28.66 -14.14
CA GLU A 46 11.67 -29.99 -13.84
C GLU A 46 13.03 -30.21 -14.49
N LYS A 47 13.22 -29.69 -15.72
CA LYS A 47 14.49 -29.73 -16.47
C LYS A 47 15.58 -28.81 -15.90
N LEU A 48 15.26 -27.92 -14.95
CA LEU A 48 16.27 -27.04 -14.36
C LEU A 48 17.20 -27.81 -13.41
N PRO A 49 18.49 -27.42 -13.34
CA PRO A 49 19.40 -27.86 -12.28
C PRO A 49 18.87 -27.50 -10.89
N ASP A 50 19.20 -28.31 -9.89
CA ASP A 50 18.72 -28.13 -8.52
C ASP A 50 19.13 -26.79 -7.90
N ASP A 51 20.31 -26.28 -8.26
CA ASP A 51 20.77 -24.96 -7.84
C ASP A 51 19.86 -23.84 -8.35
N GLN A 52 19.38 -23.95 -9.58
CA GLN A 52 18.46 -22.98 -10.17
C GLN A 52 17.07 -23.09 -9.56
N LYS A 53 16.58 -24.30 -9.28
CA LYS A 53 15.32 -24.53 -8.55
C LYS A 53 15.38 -23.92 -7.15
N LYS A 54 16.49 -24.12 -6.44
CA LYS A 54 16.72 -23.53 -5.12
C LYS A 54 16.75 -22.00 -5.19
N ALA A 55 17.48 -21.42 -6.14
CA ALA A 55 17.53 -19.97 -6.32
C ALA A 55 16.15 -19.36 -6.60
N LEU A 56 15.30 -20.02 -7.41
CA LEU A 56 13.93 -19.60 -7.65
C LEU A 56 13.05 -19.65 -6.40
N SER A 57 13.19 -20.72 -5.59
CA SER A 57 12.50 -20.84 -4.29
C SER A 57 12.93 -19.73 -3.32
N ASP A 58 14.23 -19.51 -3.18
CA ASP A 58 14.79 -18.47 -2.31
C ASP A 58 14.31 -17.07 -2.73
N LYS A 59 14.28 -16.80 -4.05
CA LYS A 59 13.71 -15.56 -4.60
C LYS A 59 12.23 -15.39 -4.24
N HIS A 60 11.42 -16.45 -4.37
CA HIS A 60 10.01 -16.41 -4.00
C HIS A 60 9.81 -16.13 -2.50
N VAL A 61 10.62 -16.74 -1.64
CA VAL A 61 10.61 -16.49 -0.19
C VAL A 61 10.95 -15.03 0.11
N GLU A 62 11.97 -14.46 -0.54
CA GLU A 62 12.35 -13.06 -0.35
C GLU A 62 11.29 -12.08 -0.85
N GLU A 63 10.69 -12.32 -2.01
CA GLU A 63 9.56 -11.54 -2.51
C GLU A 63 8.35 -11.59 -1.56
N ARG A 64 8.05 -12.77 -1.02
CA ARG A 64 6.99 -12.95 -0.01
C ARG A 64 7.29 -12.16 1.26
N LYS A 65 8.54 -12.20 1.76
CA LYS A 65 8.98 -11.38 2.90
C LYS A 65 8.85 -9.88 2.62
N LYS A 66 9.27 -9.41 1.44
CA LYS A 66 9.15 -8.00 1.02
C LYS A 66 7.68 -7.55 0.98
N PHE A 67 6.82 -8.35 0.39
CA PHE A 67 5.38 -8.09 0.34
C PHE A 67 4.75 -8.01 1.74
N LEU A 68 5.13 -8.92 2.64
CA LEU A 68 4.65 -8.91 4.03
C LEU A 68 5.06 -7.65 4.79
N LYS A 69 6.31 -7.23 4.64
CA LYS A 69 6.82 -5.98 5.23
C LYS A 69 6.04 -4.77 4.72
N LEU A 70 5.82 -4.68 3.40
CA LEU A 70 5.06 -3.59 2.79
C LEU A 70 3.62 -3.55 3.31
N ARG A 71 2.94 -4.70 3.36
CA ARG A 71 1.56 -4.78 3.83
C ARG A 71 1.41 -4.38 5.29
N LYS A 72 2.31 -4.88 6.16
CA LYS A 72 2.36 -4.45 7.57
C LYS A 72 2.56 -2.93 7.69
N LYS A 73 3.39 -2.33 6.83
CA LYS A 73 3.61 -0.88 6.78
C LYS A 73 2.35 -0.11 6.35
N ILE A 74 1.60 -0.62 5.37
CA ILE A 74 0.33 -0.02 4.92
C ILE A 74 -0.71 -0.06 6.03
N GLU A 75 -0.92 -1.22 6.65
CA GLU A 75 -1.91 -1.35 7.73
C GLU A 75 -1.55 -0.48 8.94
N LEU A 76 -0.26 -0.37 9.27
CA LEU A 76 0.21 0.55 10.32
C LEU A 76 -0.05 2.02 9.96
N ARG A 77 -0.01 2.40 8.68
CA ARG A 77 -0.32 3.76 8.23
C ARG A 77 -1.82 4.09 8.34
N LYS A 78 -2.71 3.10 8.23
CA LYS A 78 -4.16 3.27 8.42
C LYS A 78 -4.57 3.34 9.89
N PHE A 79 -3.97 2.49 10.72
CA PHE A 79 -4.31 2.42 12.15
C PHE A 79 -3.94 3.67 12.95
N ARG A 80 -2.78 4.29 12.65
CA ARG A 80 -2.32 5.50 13.38
C ARG A 80 -3.31 6.67 13.34
N PRO A 81 -3.90 7.06 12.18
CA PRO A 81 -4.92 8.09 12.15
C PRO A 81 -6.25 7.65 12.77
N GLU A 82 -6.69 6.39 12.59
CA GLU A 82 -7.93 5.86 13.19
C GLU A 82 -7.92 5.97 14.73
N THR A 83 -6.75 5.80 15.34
CA THR A 83 -6.56 5.90 16.78
C THR A 83 -6.20 7.30 17.26
N ASN A 84 -6.17 8.31 16.38
CA ASN A 84 -5.70 9.67 16.70
C ASN A 84 -4.30 9.68 17.36
N ARG A 85 -3.40 8.78 16.93
CA ARG A 85 -2.03 8.77 17.45
C ARG A 85 -1.37 10.12 17.16
N PRO A 86 -0.73 10.77 18.15
CA PRO A 86 -0.03 12.02 17.93
C PRO A 86 0.96 11.92 16.76
N LYS A 87 0.96 12.94 15.89
CA LYS A 87 1.92 13.05 14.78
C LYS A 87 3.27 13.50 15.31
N GLN A 88 4.34 12.97 14.73
CA GLN A 88 5.69 13.42 15.08
C GLN A 88 5.83 14.92 14.80
N PRO A 89 6.46 15.68 15.71
CA PRO A 89 6.65 17.10 15.54
C PRO A 89 7.69 17.36 14.44
N MET A 90 7.68 18.58 13.93
CA MET A 90 8.64 19.02 12.92
C MET A 90 10.01 19.22 13.55
N SER A 91 11.06 18.86 12.81
CA SER A 91 12.43 19.20 13.20
C SER A 91 12.70 20.70 13.03
N SER A 92 13.74 21.21 13.66
CA SER A 92 14.16 22.62 13.55
C SER A 92 14.31 23.08 12.10
N TYR A 93 14.97 22.28 11.26
CA TYR A 93 15.06 22.54 9.83
C TYR A 93 13.68 22.65 9.15
N LYS A 94 12.74 21.75 9.46
CA LYS A 94 11.39 21.81 8.87
C LYS A 94 10.59 23.01 9.36
N LEU A 95 10.79 23.44 10.61
CA LEU A 95 10.20 24.67 11.13
C LEU A 95 10.72 25.88 10.35
N PHE A 96 12.03 25.95 10.09
CA PHE A 96 12.62 26.98 9.24
C PHE A 96 12.03 26.95 7.82
N ILE A 97 11.99 25.77 7.18
CA ILE A 97 11.42 25.65 5.83
C ILE A 97 9.94 26.08 5.81
N ASN A 98 9.13 25.62 6.76
CA ASN A 98 7.72 26.01 6.85
C ASN A 98 7.56 27.51 7.07
N GLN A 99 8.36 28.13 7.94
CA GLN A 99 8.27 29.57 8.14
C GLN A 99 8.63 30.35 6.86
N ASN A 100 9.58 29.88 6.07
CA ASN A 100 9.92 30.52 4.80
C ASN A 100 8.86 30.26 3.72
N LEU A 101 8.24 29.08 3.71
CA LEU A 101 7.08 28.78 2.86
C LEU A 101 5.88 29.67 3.21
N GLU A 102 5.63 29.93 4.49
CA GLU A 102 4.54 30.83 4.94
C GLU A 102 4.81 32.30 4.56
N LYS A 103 6.08 32.72 4.55
CA LYS A 103 6.49 34.04 4.05
C LYS A 103 6.38 34.16 2.54
N GLN A 104 6.40 33.04 1.82
CA GLN A 104 6.25 33.03 0.38
C GLN A 104 4.77 33.19 0.00
N SER A 105 4.42 34.38 -0.47
CA SER A 105 3.05 34.72 -0.91
C SER A 105 2.73 34.24 -2.32
N GLU A 106 3.73 33.93 -3.13
CA GLU A 106 3.56 33.55 -4.54
C GLU A 106 3.55 32.03 -4.73
N SER A 107 2.54 31.55 -5.47
CA SER A 107 2.51 30.16 -5.91
C SER A 107 3.55 29.92 -7.00
N TYR A 108 4.31 28.83 -6.88
CA TYR A 108 5.24 28.39 -7.92
C TYR A 108 4.49 28.15 -9.23
N LYS A 109 5.02 28.68 -10.34
CA LYS A 109 4.44 28.49 -11.68
C LYS A 109 4.96 27.21 -12.33
N THR A 110 6.16 26.78 -11.94
CA THR A 110 6.81 25.56 -12.44
C THR A 110 7.44 24.73 -11.31
N GLU A 111 7.62 23.43 -11.56
CA GLU A 111 8.32 22.52 -10.62
C GLU A 111 9.80 22.93 -10.43
N ASP A 112 10.44 23.47 -11.47
CA ASP A 112 11.83 23.94 -11.40
C ASP A 112 12.00 25.15 -10.48
N GLU A 113 11.04 26.09 -10.47
CA GLU A 113 11.02 27.22 -9.53
C GLU A 113 10.89 26.72 -8.08
N GLN A 114 9.98 25.78 -7.84
CA GLN A 114 9.81 25.18 -6.52
C GLN A 114 11.09 24.49 -6.05
N LYS A 115 11.75 23.72 -6.94
CA LYS A 115 12.99 23.03 -6.62
C LYS A 115 14.11 24.01 -6.29
N LYS A 116 14.30 25.06 -7.11
CA LYS A 116 15.31 26.10 -6.86
C LYS A 116 15.11 26.78 -5.51
N PHE A 117 13.86 27.12 -5.16
CA PHE A 117 13.53 27.71 -3.87
C PHE A 117 13.94 26.79 -2.69
N PHE A 118 13.61 25.50 -2.76
CA PHE A 118 14.03 24.55 -1.72
C PHE A 118 15.55 24.39 -1.66
N ASP A 119 16.23 24.35 -2.81
CA ASP A 119 17.69 24.27 -2.87
C ASP A 119 18.34 25.50 -2.20
N GLU A 120 17.80 26.71 -2.43
CA GLU A 120 18.24 27.95 -1.78
C GLU A 120 18.02 27.90 -0.27
N LEU A 121 16.84 27.47 0.20
CA LEU A 121 16.58 27.34 1.63
C LEU A 121 17.51 26.31 2.31
N VAL A 122 17.84 25.21 1.62
CA VAL A 122 18.82 24.24 2.12
C VAL A 122 20.19 24.91 2.28
N GLN A 123 20.61 25.71 1.30
CA GLN A 123 21.89 26.42 1.36
C GLN A 123 21.91 27.48 2.47
N GLN A 124 20.85 28.28 2.59
CA GLN A 124 20.69 29.26 3.66
C GLN A 124 20.79 28.60 5.04
N TRP A 125 20.04 27.51 5.27
CA TRP A 125 20.12 26.77 6.53
C TRP A 125 21.53 26.25 6.83
N ARG A 126 22.29 25.83 5.83
CA ARG A 126 23.69 25.38 6.03
C ARG A 126 24.61 26.53 6.42
N GLN A 127 24.39 27.73 5.90
CA GLN A 127 25.20 28.92 6.16
C GLN A 127 24.84 29.63 7.46
N MET A 128 23.62 29.45 7.97
CA MET A 128 23.18 30.02 9.25
C MET A 128 24.07 29.56 10.41
N THR A 129 24.37 30.50 11.29
CA THR A 129 25.04 30.29 12.57
C THR A 129 24.15 29.55 13.57
N ASP A 130 24.76 29.00 14.63
CA ASP A 130 24.01 28.33 15.69
C ASP A 130 23.06 29.30 16.43
N ALA A 131 23.43 30.58 16.53
CA ALA A 131 22.59 31.61 17.12
C ALA A 131 21.30 31.84 16.30
N GLU A 132 21.40 31.84 14.96
CA GLU A 132 20.24 31.99 14.08
C GLU A 132 19.38 30.73 14.03
N LYS A 133 19.99 29.55 14.23
CA LYS A 133 19.26 28.26 14.30
C LYS A 133 18.59 28.04 15.64
N LYS A 134 19.09 28.66 16.72
CA LYS A 134 18.61 28.51 18.10
C LYS A 134 17.10 28.59 18.26
N PRO A 135 16.37 29.61 17.76
CA PRO A 135 14.91 29.66 17.92
C PRO A 135 14.19 28.44 17.34
N TYR A 136 14.66 27.90 16.21
CA TYR A 136 14.08 26.71 15.60
C TYR A 136 14.41 25.43 16.38
N VAL A 137 15.61 25.36 16.97
CA VAL A 137 16.04 24.24 17.80
C VAL A 137 15.23 24.20 19.09
N ASP A 138 15.10 25.35 19.77
CA ASP A 138 14.33 25.48 21.00
C ASP A 138 12.86 25.11 20.75
N GLN A 139 12.24 25.67 19.70
CA GLN A 139 10.87 25.33 19.32
C GLN A 139 10.70 23.84 18.95
N ALA A 140 11.67 23.23 18.26
CA ALA A 140 11.63 21.81 17.94
C ALA A 140 11.73 20.93 19.19
N LEU A 141 12.53 21.35 20.18
CA LEU A 141 12.67 20.66 21.45
C LEU A 141 11.36 20.71 22.25
N ASP A 142 10.75 21.89 22.38
CA ASP A 142 9.47 22.07 23.07
C ASP A 142 8.36 21.24 22.43
N ASN A 143 8.27 21.27 21.09
CA ASN A 143 7.34 20.44 20.34
C ASN A 143 7.59 18.95 20.55
N THR A 144 8.85 18.55 20.72
CA THR A 144 9.25 17.15 20.99
C THR A 144 8.82 16.71 22.38
N VAL A 145 9.02 17.54 23.40
CA VAL A 145 8.56 17.27 24.77
C VAL A 145 7.03 17.14 24.79
N ALA A 146 6.31 18.12 24.22
CA ALA A 146 4.85 18.09 24.15
C ALA A 146 4.32 16.88 23.36
N TYR A 147 5.03 16.46 22.32
CA TYR A 147 4.70 15.25 21.57
C TYR A 147 4.81 13.99 22.43
N TYR A 148 5.89 13.81 23.19
CA TYR A 148 6.08 12.62 24.00
C TYR A 148 5.04 12.50 25.10
N ILE A 149 4.66 13.61 25.75
CA ILE A 149 3.58 13.62 26.74
C ILE A 149 2.27 13.12 26.11
N LYS A 150 1.88 13.68 24.95
CA LYS A 150 0.68 13.24 24.22
C LYS A 150 0.75 11.77 23.80
N VAL A 151 1.93 11.29 23.41
CA VAL A 151 2.13 9.87 23.05
C VAL A 151 1.96 8.99 24.27
N MET A 152 2.50 9.36 25.43
CA MET A 152 2.34 8.60 26.67
C MET A 152 0.87 8.50 27.08
N GLU A 153 0.13 9.62 27.07
CA GLU A 153 -1.31 9.64 27.35
C GLU A 153 -2.08 8.75 26.35
N TRP A 154 -1.72 8.83 25.08
CA TRP A 154 -2.31 7.98 24.03
C TRP A 154 -1.99 6.49 24.26
N GLU A 155 -0.74 6.14 24.55
CA GLU A 155 -0.34 4.75 24.81
C GLU A 155 -1.04 4.18 26.04
N GLN A 156 -1.23 4.98 27.09
CA GLN A 156 -1.99 4.61 28.26
C GLN A 156 -3.47 4.37 27.94
N LYS A 157 -4.10 5.29 27.18
CA LYS A 157 -5.50 5.15 26.75
C LYS A 157 -5.73 3.89 25.91
N TYR A 158 -4.77 3.54 25.05
CA TYR A 158 -4.88 2.44 24.09
C TYR A 158 -4.06 1.20 24.49
N ALA A 159 -3.70 1.06 25.77
CA ALA A 159 -2.79 0.03 26.26
C ALA A 159 -3.21 -1.41 25.90
N ASN A 160 -4.52 -1.68 25.90
CA ASN A 160 -5.09 -2.99 25.55
C ASN A 160 -5.41 -3.12 24.05
N GLU A 161 -5.81 -2.01 23.41
CA GLU A 161 -6.24 -1.98 22.01
C GLU A 161 -5.06 -2.11 21.04
N ILE A 162 -3.88 -1.56 21.39
CA ILE A 162 -2.68 -1.65 20.55
C ILE A 162 -2.20 -3.12 20.42
N PRO A 163 -2.05 -3.91 21.49
CA PRO A 163 -1.75 -5.34 21.38
C PRO A 163 -2.82 -6.12 20.63
N ALA A 164 -4.10 -5.87 20.94
CA ALA A 164 -5.22 -6.56 20.28
C ALA A 164 -5.21 -6.32 18.77
N TRP A 165 -5.05 -5.06 18.33
CA TRP A 165 -4.91 -4.71 16.92
C TRP A 165 -3.70 -5.38 16.26
N LYS A 166 -2.55 -5.47 16.96
CA LYS A 166 -1.35 -6.16 16.43
C LYS A 166 -1.62 -7.64 16.18
N VAL A 167 -2.36 -8.31 17.07
CA VAL A 167 -2.73 -9.73 16.93
C VAL A 167 -3.73 -9.87 15.79
N GLU A 168 -4.80 -9.09 15.78
CA GLU A 168 -5.83 -9.14 14.75
C GLU A 168 -5.24 -8.88 13.35
N ASN A 169 -4.40 -7.85 13.21
CA ASN A 169 -3.74 -7.54 11.94
C ASN A 169 -2.78 -8.67 11.49
N ARG A 170 -2.08 -9.33 12.43
CA ARG A 170 -1.26 -10.51 12.12
C ARG A 170 -2.13 -11.64 11.57
N GLU A 171 -3.27 -11.91 12.20
CA GLU A 171 -4.19 -12.95 11.76
C GLU A 171 -4.87 -12.59 10.42
N LYS A 172 -5.25 -11.33 10.21
CA LYS A 172 -5.72 -10.83 8.89
C LYS A 172 -4.67 -11.00 7.79
N ILE A 173 -3.40 -10.74 8.10
CA ILE A 173 -2.31 -10.95 7.15
C ILE A 173 -2.13 -12.44 6.84
N LYS A 174 -2.12 -13.31 7.86
CA LYS A 174 -2.04 -14.77 7.68
C LYS A 174 -3.24 -15.31 6.90
N ALA A 175 -4.46 -14.90 7.24
CA ALA A 175 -5.68 -15.31 6.57
C ALA A 175 -5.66 -14.89 5.11
N MET A 176 -5.24 -13.67 4.79
CA MET A 176 -5.07 -13.28 3.39
C MET A 176 -3.95 -14.06 2.70
N LEU A 177 -2.84 -14.38 3.37
CA LEU A 177 -1.80 -15.23 2.78
C LEU A 177 -2.27 -16.67 2.53
N LYS A 178 -3.22 -17.16 3.33
CA LYS A 178 -3.87 -18.47 3.16
C LYS A 178 -4.93 -18.42 2.05
N ALA A 179 -5.70 -17.34 1.99
CA ALA A 179 -6.78 -17.11 1.02
C ALA A 179 -6.26 -16.69 -0.37
N ARG A 180 -5.12 -16.01 -0.42
CA ARG A 180 -4.24 -15.97 -1.58
C ARG A 180 -3.74 -17.40 -1.71
N LYS A 181 -4.58 -18.26 -2.32
CA LYS A 181 -4.20 -19.61 -2.72
C LYS A 181 -2.76 -19.48 -3.19
N PRO A 182 -1.80 -20.23 -2.61
CA PRO A 182 -0.60 -20.48 -3.38
C PRO A 182 -1.14 -20.95 -4.73
N TYR A 183 -0.50 -20.57 -5.84
CA TYR A 183 -0.62 -21.43 -7.00
C TYR A 183 -0.02 -22.77 -6.54
N VAL A 184 -0.83 -23.58 -5.85
CA VAL A 184 -0.52 -24.95 -5.46
C VAL A 184 -0.75 -25.67 -6.75
N TRP A 185 0.34 -25.77 -7.43
CA TRP A 185 0.46 -26.39 -8.71
C TRP A 185 0.16 -27.88 -8.46
N GLY A 186 -1.08 -28.33 -8.77
CA GLY A 186 -1.53 -29.72 -8.56
C GLY A 186 -2.80 -29.97 -7.73
N ALA A 187 -3.53 -28.96 -7.22
CA ALA A 187 -4.82 -29.19 -6.54
C ALA A 187 -6.00 -28.75 -7.43
N VAL A 188 -6.30 -29.56 -8.44
CA VAL A 188 -7.59 -29.56 -9.14
C VAL A 188 -8.07 -31.00 -9.09
N ASP A 189 -8.90 -31.31 -8.09
CA ASP A 189 -9.77 -32.49 -8.11
C ASP A 189 -10.90 -32.28 -9.13
#